data_AF-A0A3A4VIU1-F1
#
_entry.id   AF-A0A3A4VIU1-F1
#
_cell.length_a   1.000
_cell.length_b   1.000
_cell.length_c   1.000
_cell.angle_alpha   90.00
_cell.angle_beta   90.00
_cell.angle_gamma   90.00
#
_symmetry.space_group_name_H-M   'P 1'
#
loop_
_entity.id
_entity.type
_entity.pdbx_description
1 polymer ?
#
loop_
_entity_poly.entity_id
_entity_poly.type
_entity_poly.pdbx_seq_one_letter_code
_entity_poly.pdbx_strand_id
1 'polypeptide(L)'
;MQQQWARVQMFAAFNTVAFPIVFGTEARDEAKFVISLVGFWIHVLVLIATWRADGWITYLDERMAALERLDREDPDSVRVMVFGHSAFLRRRGSILASRRVFGAIGIAVAVGWLWLALSIFYGQPSIG
;
A
#
# COMPACT_ATOMS: atom_id res chain seq x y z
N MET A 1 1.17 -16.32 3.67
CA MET A 1 -0.15 -15.65 3.68
C MET A 1 -0.55 -15.10 5.05
N GLN A 2 -0.38 -15.85 6.14
CA GLN A 2 -0.85 -15.45 7.49
C GLN A 2 -0.31 -14.08 7.98
N GLN A 3 0.95 -13.74 7.69
CA GLN A 3 1.54 -12.44 8.05
C GLN A 3 1.05 -11.24 7.21
N GLN A 4 0.51 -11.45 6.02
CA GLN A 4 -0.05 -10.36 5.21
C GLN A 4 -1.45 -9.98 5.72
N TRP A 5 -2.26 -10.97 6.08
CA TRP A 5 -3.58 -10.77 6.69
C TRP A 5 -3.51 -10.10 8.06
N ALA A 6 -2.53 -10.45 8.89
CA ALA A 6 -2.32 -9.79 10.19
C ALA A 6 -2.03 -8.29 10.07
N ARG A 7 -1.33 -7.86 9.01
CA ARG A 7 -1.03 -6.43 8.76
C ARG A 7 -2.26 -5.63 8.35
N VAL A 8 -3.13 -6.22 7.52
CA VAL A 8 -4.40 -5.60 7.12
C VAL A 8 -5.35 -5.50 8.33
N GLN A 9 -5.40 -6.53 9.17
CA GLN A 9 -6.20 -6.53 10.40
C GLN A 9 -5.70 -5.50 11.43
N MET A 10 -4.39 -5.37 11.63
CA MET A 10 -3.83 -4.32 12.48
C MET A 10 -4.13 -2.93 11.95
N PHE A 11 -4.07 -2.72 10.63
CA PHE A 11 -4.40 -1.44 10.01
C PHE A 11 -5.88 -1.08 10.14
N ALA A 12 -6.77 -2.06 9.95
CA ALA A 12 -8.21 -1.87 10.18
C ALA A 12 -8.49 -1.56 11.66
N ALA A 13 -7.90 -2.31 12.59
CA ALA A 13 -8.04 -2.07 14.02
C ALA A 13 -7.52 -0.68 14.43
N PHE A 14 -6.35 -0.27 13.92
CA PHE A 14 -5.80 1.07 14.16
C PHE A 14 -6.75 2.16 13.68
N ASN A 15 -7.26 2.08 12.45
CA ASN A 15 -8.20 3.09 11.94
C ASN A 15 -9.50 3.12 12.76
N THR A 16 -10.02 1.96 13.17
CA THR A 16 -11.25 1.87 13.97
C THR A 16 -11.11 2.55 15.34
N VAL A 17 -9.89 2.60 15.90
CA VAL A 17 -9.59 3.26 17.18
C VAL A 17 -9.15 4.73 16.98
N ALA A 18 -8.33 5.01 15.97
CA ALA A 18 -7.76 6.34 15.74
C ALA A 18 -8.80 7.35 15.26
N PHE A 19 -9.74 6.95 14.38
CA PHE A 19 -10.78 7.85 13.88
C PHE A 19 -11.67 8.40 15.01
N PRO A 20 -12.25 7.59 15.91
CA PRO A 20 -13.02 8.09 17.04
C PRO A 20 -12.21 9.00 17.98
N ILE A 21 -10.92 8.75 18.18
CA ILE A 21 -10.11 9.61 19.06
C ILE A 21 -9.87 10.97 18.40
N VAL A 22 -9.55 11.01 17.12
CA VAL A 22 -9.30 12.27 16.41
C VAL A 22 -10.59 13.08 16.19
N PHE A 23 -11.71 12.42 15.91
CA PHE A 23 -12.98 13.11 15.57
C PHE A 23 -14.02 13.17 16.69
N GLY A 24 -13.96 12.28 17.69
CA GLY A 24 -15.06 12.02 18.61
C GLY A 24 -14.75 12.14 20.09
N THR A 25 -13.51 12.46 20.49
CA THR A 25 -13.14 12.62 21.90
C THR A 25 -12.79 14.06 22.25
N GLU A 26 -13.07 14.47 23.50
CA GLU A 26 -12.58 15.72 24.11
C GLU A 26 -11.07 15.68 24.42
N ALA A 27 -10.31 14.80 23.76
CA ALA A 27 -8.87 14.74 23.93
C ALA A 27 -8.22 16.08 23.56
N ARG A 28 -7.21 16.47 24.36
CA ARG A 28 -6.41 17.69 24.12
C ARG A 28 -5.83 17.65 22.69
N ASP A 29 -5.76 18.81 22.05
CA ASP A 29 -5.34 18.92 20.64
C ASP A 29 -3.95 18.34 20.38
N GLU A 30 -3.05 18.43 21.36
CA GLU A 30 -1.74 17.77 21.35
C GLU A 30 -1.83 16.26 21.13
N ALA A 31 -2.76 15.59 21.83
CA ALA A 31 -2.97 14.14 21.70
C ALA A 31 -3.58 13.80 20.34
N LYS A 32 -4.53 14.61 19.85
CA LYS A 32 -5.11 14.45 18.52
C LYS A 32 -4.05 14.61 17.43
N PHE A 33 -3.16 15.59 17.56
CA PHE A 33 -2.04 15.79 16.64
C PHE A 33 -1.09 14.59 16.61
N VAL A 34 -0.66 14.10 17.78
CA VAL A 34 0.25 12.94 17.87
C VAL A 34 -0.39 11.69 17.25
N ILE A 35 -1.67 11.43 17.54
CA ILE A 35 -2.38 10.28 16.97
C ILE A 35 -2.53 10.42 15.45
N SER A 36 -2.81 11.63 14.97
CA SER A 36 -2.89 11.95 13.54
C SER A 36 -1.55 11.73 12.83
N LEU A 37 -0.45 12.15 13.45
CA LEU A 37 0.90 11.97 12.94
C LEU A 37 1.31 10.50 12.89
N VAL A 38 0.99 9.72 13.94
CA VAL A 38 1.19 8.26 13.96
C VAL A 38 0.38 7.61 12.83
N GLY A 39 -0.89 8.02 12.66
CA GLY A 39 -1.73 7.57 11.56
C GLY A 39 -1.10 7.84 10.20
N PHE A 40 -0.63 9.06 9.95
CA PHE A 40 0.08 9.42 8.73
C PHE A 40 1.27 8.48 8.46
N TRP A 41 2.16 8.27 9.44
CA TRP A 41 3.33 7.40 9.27
C TRP A 41 2.97 5.95 9.00
N ILE A 42 1.92 5.42 9.61
CA ILE A 42 1.43 4.06 9.31
C ILE A 42 1.01 3.95 7.84
N HIS A 43 0.29 4.93 7.30
CA HIS A 43 -0.10 4.94 5.88
C HIS A 43 1.11 5.01 4.94
N VAL A 44 2.12 5.82 5.29
CA VAL A 44 3.39 5.88 4.54
C VAL A 44 4.11 4.53 4.55
N LEU A 45 4.20 3.86 5.70
CA LEU A 45 4.83 2.55 5.80
C LEU A 45 4.09 1.49 4.97
N VAL A 46 2.76 1.52 4.94
CA VAL A 46 1.95 0.64 4.10
C VAL A 46 2.19 0.91 2.61
N LEU A 47 2.31 2.17 2.20
CA LEU A 47 2.67 2.54 0.83
C LEU A 47 4.05 2.00 0.44
N ILE A 48 5.06 2.18 1.28
CA ILE A 48 6.42 1.66 1.06
C ILE A 48 6.40 0.14 0.96
N ALA A 49 5.69 -0.54 1.85
CA ALA A 49 5.56 -2.00 1.83
C ALA A 49 4.89 -2.49 0.53
N THR A 50 3.86 -1.79 0.07
CA THR A 50 3.15 -2.11 -1.18
C THR A 50 4.07 -1.94 -2.39
N TRP A 51 4.82 -0.83 -2.44
CA TRP A 51 5.78 -0.60 -3.53
C TRP A 51 6.89 -1.65 -3.53
N ARG A 52 7.46 -1.96 -2.36
CA ARG A 52 8.48 -3.00 -2.24
C ARG A 52 7.95 -4.38 -2.67
N ALA A 53 6.72 -4.72 -2.28
CA ALA A 53 6.08 -5.97 -2.71
C ALA A 53 5.91 -6.01 -4.24
N ASP A 54 5.48 -4.91 -4.86
CA ASP A 54 5.37 -4.81 -6.32
C ASP A 54 6.71 -4.98 -7.04
N GLY A 55 7.78 -4.43 -6.46
CA GLY A 55 9.15 -4.62 -6.96
C GLY A 55 9.58 -6.09 -6.94
N TRP A 56 9.33 -6.79 -5.83
CA TRP A 56 9.61 -8.23 -5.73
C TRP A 56 8.79 -9.07 -6.70
N ILE A 57 7.51 -8.74 -6.83
CA ILE A 57 6.58 -9.38 -7.78
C ILE A 57 7.05 -9.17 -9.22
N THR A 58 7.61 -8.00 -9.55
CA THR A 58 8.19 -7.71 -10.87
C THR A 58 9.47 -8.51 -11.11
N TYR A 59 10.38 -8.50 -10.14
CA TYR A 59 11.63 -9.26 -10.20
C TYR A 59 11.41 -10.77 -10.39
N LEU A 60 10.50 -11.36 -9.62
CA LEU A 60 10.23 -12.80 -9.70
C LEU A 60 9.65 -13.18 -11.07
N ASP A 61 8.77 -12.36 -11.63
CA ASP A 61 8.20 -12.64 -12.95
C ASP A 61 9.22 -12.57 -14.07
N GLU A 62 10.15 -11.62 -14.02
CA GLU A 62 11.24 -11.55 -14.98
C GLU A 62 12.11 -12.81 -14.92
N ARG A 63 12.39 -13.30 -13.71
CA ARG A 63 13.14 -14.54 -13.50
C ARG A 63 12.37 -15.77 -13.99
N MET A 64 11.08 -15.87 -13.71
CA MET A 64 10.24 -16.96 -14.19
C MET A 64 10.11 -16.94 -15.72
N ALA A 65 9.95 -15.76 -16.33
CA ALA A 65 9.92 -15.62 -17.78
C ALA A 65 11.27 -15.97 -18.43
N ALA A 66 12.40 -15.71 -17.76
CA ALA A 66 13.72 -16.13 -18.22
C ALA A 66 13.89 -17.66 -18.14
N LEU A 67 13.40 -18.29 -17.06
CA LEU A 67 13.40 -19.75 -16.92
C LEU A 67 12.50 -20.43 -17.97
N GLU A 68 11.31 -19.88 -18.23
CA GLU A 68 10.43 -20.37 -19.32
C GLU A 68 11.10 -20.30 -20.70
N ARG A 69 11.99 -19.32 -20.92
CA ARG A 69 12.74 -19.22 -22.19
C ARG A 69 13.81 -20.31 -22.28
N LEU A 70 14.56 -20.53 -21.19
CA LEU A 70 15.58 -21.57 -21.13
C LEU A 70 14.97 -22.98 -21.28
N ASP A 71 13.84 -23.23 -20.62
CA ASP A 71 13.12 -24.52 -20.74
C ASP A 71 12.66 -24.79 -22.18
N ARG A 72 12.38 -23.74 -22.95
CA ARG A 72 11.99 -23.85 -24.36
C ARG A 72 13.14 -24.17 -25.31
N GLU A 73 14.38 -23.91 -24.90
CA GLU A 73 15.57 -24.28 -25.67
C GLU A 73 15.85 -25.79 -25.58
N ASP A 74 15.21 -26.50 -24.64
CA ASP A 74 15.24 -27.96 -24.53
C ASP A 74 14.21 -28.60 -25.49
N PRO A 75 14.64 -29.43 -26.45
CA PRO A 75 13.75 -30.08 -27.42
C PRO A 75 12.73 -31.06 -26.80
N ASP A 76 12.97 -31.57 -25.59
CA ASP A 76 12.09 -32.54 -24.92
C ASP A 76 11.07 -31.91 -23.94
N SER A 77 11.05 -30.58 -23.77
CA SER A 77 10.16 -29.91 -22.81
C SER A 77 8.76 -29.59 -23.38
N VAL A 78 7.75 -29.60 -22.51
CA VAL A 78 6.38 -29.20 -22.84
C VAL A 78 6.32 -27.67 -22.88
N ARG A 79 6.19 -27.09 -24.09
CA ARG A 79 6.22 -25.64 -24.34
C ARG A 79 4.98 -24.91 -23.80
N VAL A 80 4.88 -24.73 -22.49
CA VAL A 80 3.87 -23.88 -21.85
C VAL A 80 4.49 -22.52 -21.58
N MET A 81 3.77 -21.45 -21.92
CA MET A 81 4.27 -20.08 -21.77
C MET A 81 3.22 -19.22 -21.08
N VAL A 82 3.45 -18.93 -19.81
CA VAL A 82 2.51 -18.19 -18.96
C VAL A 82 3.08 -16.81 -18.65
N PHE A 83 4.33 -16.73 -18.20
CA PHE A 83 4.95 -15.47 -17.76
C PHE A 83 5.51 -14.64 -18.92
N GLY A 84 6.02 -15.29 -19.97
CA GLY A 84 6.51 -14.63 -21.19
C GLY A 84 5.42 -14.20 -22.19
N HIS A 85 4.15 -14.56 -21.95
CA HIS A 85 3.08 -14.35 -22.93
C HIS A 85 2.56 -12.90 -22.95
N SER A 86 2.25 -12.37 -24.14
CA SER A 86 1.81 -10.97 -24.30
C SER A 86 0.49 -10.64 -23.59
N ALA A 87 -0.39 -11.63 -23.37
CA ALA A 87 -1.62 -11.45 -22.60
C ALA A 87 -1.35 -11.26 -21.10
N PHE A 88 -0.34 -11.95 -20.57
CA PHE A 88 0.09 -11.82 -19.18
C PHE A 88 0.73 -10.46 -18.92
N LEU A 89 1.63 -10.03 -19.81
CA LEU A 89 2.23 -8.70 -19.78
C LEU A 89 1.18 -7.58 -19.89
N ARG A 90 0.14 -7.75 -20.74
CA ARG A 90 -0.98 -6.79 -20.86
C ARG A 90 -1.79 -6.67 -19.57
N ARG A 91 -2.14 -7.79 -18.93
CA ARG A 91 -2.86 -7.77 -17.64
C ARG A 91 -2.03 -7.13 -16.53
N ARG A 92 -0.72 -7.35 -16.50
CA ARG A 92 0.20 -6.72 -15.54
C ARG A 92 0.45 -5.23 -15.79
N GLY A 93 0.57 -4.84 -17.05
CA GLY A 93 0.82 -3.45 -17.46
C GLY A 93 -0.42 -2.55 -17.41
N SER A 94 -1.60 -3.14 -17.23
CA SER A 94 -2.88 -2.45 -17.17
C SER A 94 -2.86 -1.29 -16.17
N ILE A 95 -3.43 -0.16 -16.55
CA ILE A 95 -3.67 1.00 -15.68
C ILE A 95 -4.60 0.62 -14.51
N LEU A 96 -5.48 -0.38 -14.73
CA LEU A 96 -6.35 -0.97 -13.71
C LEU A 96 -5.69 -2.13 -12.95
N ALA A 97 -4.39 -2.36 -13.10
CA ALA A 97 -3.68 -3.29 -12.24
C ALA A 97 -3.87 -2.82 -10.79
N SER A 98 -4.40 -3.69 -9.94
CA SER A 98 -4.79 -3.39 -8.55
C SER A 98 -3.75 -2.57 -7.80
N ARG A 99 -2.46 -2.85 -8.04
CA ARG A 99 -1.30 -2.10 -7.50
C ARG A 99 -1.34 -0.58 -7.74
N ARG A 100 -1.73 -0.12 -8.93
CA ARG A 100 -1.79 1.32 -9.26
C ARG A 100 -2.97 2.00 -8.58
N VAL A 101 -4.11 1.32 -8.58
CA VAL A 101 -5.34 1.81 -7.95
C VAL A 101 -5.16 1.89 -6.43
N PHE A 102 -4.70 0.82 -5.79
CA PHE A 102 -4.45 0.81 -4.35
C PHE A 102 -3.31 1.73 -3.92
N GLY A 103 -2.26 1.87 -4.73
CA GLY A 103 -1.20 2.84 -4.50
C GLY A 103 -1.72 4.28 -4.51
N ALA A 104 -2.52 4.64 -5.53
CA ALA A 104 -3.12 5.97 -5.63
C ALA A 104 -4.09 6.27 -4.47
N ILE A 105 -4.93 5.29 -4.09
CA ILE A 105 -5.81 5.41 -2.92
C ILE A 105 -4.98 5.62 -1.66
N GLY A 106 -3.92 4.83 -1.45
CA GLY A 106 -3.05 4.97 -0.28
C GLY A 106 -2.38 6.35 -0.20
N ILE A 107 -1.94 6.90 -1.34
CA ILE A 107 -1.39 8.27 -1.41
C ILE A 107 -2.46 9.29 -1.03
N ALA A 108 -3.65 9.19 -1.61
CA ALA A 108 -4.75 10.11 -1.30
C ALA A 108 -5.11 10.10 0.19
N VAL A 109 -5.16 8.90 0.81
CA VAL A 109 -5.42 8.76 2.24
C VAL A 109 -4.27 9.35 3.07
N ALA A 110 -3.00 9.11 2.71
CA ALA A 110 -1.86 9.68 3.41
C ALA A 110 -1.85 11.22 3.34
N VAL A 111 -2.16 11.81 2.18
CA VAL A 111 -2.29 13.26 2.02
C VAL A 111 -3.44 13.82 2.85
N GLY A 112 -4.60 13.15 2.85
CA GLY A 112 -5.74 13.54 3.68
C GLY A 112 -5.42 13.51 5.17
N TRP A 113 -4.68 12.49 5.62
CA TRP A 113 -4.20 12.41 7.00
C TRP A 113 -3.21 13.52 7.35
N LEU A 114 -2.27 13.82 6.45
CA LEU A 114 -1.32 14.91 6.65
C LEU A 114 -2.05 16.25 6.77
N TRP A 115 -3.00 16.50 5.88
CA TRP A 115 -3.83 17.70 5.93
C TRP A 115 -4.57 17.82 7.26
N LEU A 116 -5.17 16.73 7.74
CA LEU A 116 -5.86 16.69 9.03
C LEU A 116 -4.90 17.00 10.19
N ALA A 117 -3.73 16.38 10.22
CA ALA A 117 -2.71 16.64 11.24
C ALA A 117 -2.28 18.12 11.24
N LEU A 118 -2.04 18.71 10.08
CA LEU A 118 -1.67 20.11 9.94
C LEU A 118 -2.82 21.04 10.35
N SER A 119 -4.06 20.70 10.03
CA SER A 119 -5.23 21.50 10.42
C SER A 119 -5.42 21.55 11.94
N ILE A 120 -5.12 20.46 12.65
CA ILE A 120 -5.15 20.42 14.11
C ILE A 120 -4.01 21.26 14.70
N PHE A 121 -2.83 21.23 14.08
CA PHE A 121 -1.67 21.98 14.56
C PHE A 121 -1.78 23.49 14.32
N TYR A 122 -2.24 23.91 13.14
CA TYR A 122 -2.34 25.32 12.75
C TYR A 122 -3.71 25.94 13.03
N GLY A 123 -4.74 25.15 13.30
CA GLY A 123 -6.12 25.59 13.53
C GLY A 123 -6.41 26.16 14.92
N GLN A 124 -5.39 26.46 15.73
CA GLN A 124 -5.55 27.13 17.02
C GLN A 124 -5.58 28.67 16.84
N PRO A 125 -6.75 29.34 16.92
CA PRO A 125 -6.77 30.66 17.52
C PRO A 125 -6.57 30.47 19.03
N SER A 126 -5.46 30.99 19.55
CA SER A 126 -5.26 31.18 20.99
C SER A 126 -6.34 32.12 21.52
N ILE A 127 -7.44 31.59 22.04
CA ILE A 127 -8.38 32.36 22.86
C ILE A 127 -8.79 31.48 24.03
N GLY A 128 -8.27 31.81 25.21
CA GLY A 128 -8.62 31.22 26.50
C GLY A 128 -7.40 30.99 27.38
#